data_AF-A0A3C0CB95-F1
#
_entry.id   AF-A0A3C0CB95-F1
#
_cell.length_a   1.000
_cell.length_b   1.000
_cell.length_c   1.000
_cell.angle_alpha   90.00
_cell.angle_beta   90.00
_cell.angle_gamma   90.00
#
_symmetry.space_group_name_H-M   'P 1'
#
loop_
_entity.id
_entity.type
_entity.pdbx_description
1 polymer ?
#
loop_
_entity_poly.entity_id
_entity_poly.type
_entity_poly.pdbx_seq_one_letter_code
_entity_poly.pdbx_strand_id
1 'polypeptide(L)'
;MFVQIKKSGGAEYIYIIESFRKNGAVAHRTVKKLGRLDLFLEKDPEALEKLREEVRRNSRELRTFSTARTVSQIRSLAIKKEQQELQDGMPSLNYSSFVLKAVWCGCLKLDYRLNYLQRRYHQKLNLNLNQTFFERALARILKFENTGLKFGIETAIMSSCFNPEDPLADADGFLRLLSTERFRILNFVRDHLQSDHGIDPEKIRPQDIDDKTYEKLLHDNNEDPIFGRFTFEMVANAVVRVLEKKVADAGITTDFHEIKNSLRRALLLVDYPVGGDGPILYIKANNGHYVRTMNNIMTALGLLPLLNIQDKTELSRRLRTKFTSDEQIIPPMMYAHLIATGENSDN
;
A
#
# COMPACT_ATOMS: atom_id res chain seq x y z
N MET A 1 32.29 -2.25 4.54
CA MET A 1 33.05 -1.97 5.77
C MET A 1 33.61 -3.29 6.29
N PHE A 2 34.62 -3.25 7.16
CA PHE A 2 35.21 -4.42 7.80
C PHE A 2 35.83 -4.04 9.14
N VAL A 3 36.07 -5.04 10.00
CA VAL A 3 36.74 -4.85 11.28
C VAL A 3 38.24 -5.02 11.09
N GLN A 4 39.05 -4.07 11.58
CA GLN A 4 40.52 -4.15 11.59
C GLN A 4 41.03 -4.01 13.02
N ILE A 5 42.05 -4.81 13.36
CA ILE A 5 42.78 -4.71 14.63
C ILE A 5 44.11 -4.02 14.36
N LYS A 6 44.48 -3.03 15.17
CA LYS A 6 45.79 -2.35 15.09
C LYS A 6 46.51 -2.42 16.42
N LYS A 7 47.83 -2.62 16.37
CA LYS A 7 48.73 -2.58 17.53
C LYS A 7 49.22 -1.15 17.76
N SER A 8 49.12 -0.67 18.98
CA SER A 8 49.68 0.63 19.38
C SER A 8 50.02 0.61 20.87
N GLY A 9 51.25 0.99 21.23
CA GLY A 9 51.70 1.06 22.61
C GLY A 9 51.57 -0.26 23.39
N GLY A 10 51.83 -1.40 22.76
CA GLY A 10 51.77 -2.73 23.40
C GLY A 10 50.36 -3.33 23.55
N ALA A 11 49.30 -2.63 23.14
CA ALA A 11 47.93 -3.14 23.18
C ALA A 11 47.29 -3.21 21.78
N GLU A 12 46.34 -4.12 21.62
CA GLU A 12 45.54 -4.31 20.41
C GLU A 12 44.20 -3.56 20.51
N TYR A 13 43.84 -2.82 19.46
CA TYR A 13 42.62 -2.01 19.42
C TYR A 13 41.76 -2.37 18.22
N ILE A 14 40.43 -2.37 18.42
CA ILE A 14 39.43 -2.71 17.41
C ILE A 14 38.93 -1.44 16.71
N TYR A 15 38.93 -1.47 15.37
CA TYR A 15 38.45 -0.40 14.50
C TYR A 15 37.44 -0.93 13.48
N ILE A 16 36.37 -0.18 13.24
CA ILE A 16 35.49 -0.38 12.09
C ILE A 16 35.97 0.53 10.97
N ILE A 17 36.27 -0.06 9.82
CA ILE A 17 36.87 0.62 8.67
C ILE A 17 35.94 0.53 7.46
N GLU A 18 35.84 1.65 6.76
CA GLU A 18 35.14 1.75 5.50
C GLU A 18 36.16 1.93 4.37
N SER A 19 36.05 1.07 3.36
CA SER A 19 36.76 1.23 2.09
C SER A 19 35.94 2.13 1.17
N PHE A 20 36.57 3.15 0.60
CA PHE A 20 35.99 4.05 -0.39
C PHE A 20 36.99 4.25 -1.53
N ARG A 21 36.54 4.78 -2.67
CA ARG A 21 37.45 5.15 -3.77
C ARG A 21 37.69 6.66 -3.75
N LYS A 22 38.97 7.06 -3.82
CA LYS A 22 39.39 8.46 -4.01
C LYS A 22 40.29 8.49 -5.23
N ASN A 23 39.90 9.24 -6.26
CA ASN A 23 40.66 9.36 -7.51
C ASN A 23 41.04 8.01 -8.14
N GLY A 24 40.09 7.06 -8.18
CA GLY A 24 40.31 5.71 -8.74
C GLY A 24 41.04 4.73 -7.83
N ALA A 25 41.73 5.19 -6.77
CA ALA A 25 42.41 4.33 -5.81
C ALA A 25 41.51 3.96 -4.62
N VAL A 26 41.63 2.71 -4.14
CA VAL A 26 40.95 2.27 -2.91
C VAL A 26 41.65 2.90 -1.72
N ALA A 27 40.90 3.67 -0.93
CA ALA A 27 41.32 4.29 0.31
C ALA A 27 40.47 3.77 1.48
N HIS A 28 40.97 3.92 2.70
CA HIS A 28 40.31 3.46 3.92
C HIS A 28 40.12 4.62 4.90
N ARG A 29 38.91 4.74 5.47
CA ARG A 29 38.64 5.66 6.58
C ARG A 29 38.15 4.90 7.81
N THR A 30 38.55 5.36 8.98
CA THR A 30 38.09 4.80 10.25
C THR A 30 36.71 5.39 10.56
N VAL A 31 35.70 4.54 10.68
CA VAL A 31 34.33 4.96 11.00
C VAL A 31 34.11 4.99 12.51
N LYS A 32 34.67 4.02 13.22
CA LYS A 32 34.50 3.92 14.68
C LYS A 32 35.69 3.20 15.31
N LYS A 33 36.17 3.70 16.46
CA LYS A 33 37.13 3.02 17.33
C LYS A 33 36.35 2.41 18.50
N LEU A 34 36.50 1.10 18.73
CA LEU A 34 35.71 0.35 19.72
C LEU A 34 36.45 0.09 21.04
N GLY A 35 37.76 0.38 21.10
CA GLY A 35 38.56 0.21 22.32
C GLY A 35 39.57 -0.94 22.22
N ARG A 36 40.13 -1.36 23.36
CA ARG A 36 41.11 -2.44 23.42
C ARG A 36 40.43 -3.81 23.27
N LEU A 37 41.10 -4.73 22.59
CA LEU A 37 40.59 -6.06 22.27
C LEU A 37 40.45 -6.96 23.51
N ASP A 38 41.37 -6.87 24.45
CA ASP A 38 41.35 -7.63 25.71
C ASP A 38 40.08 -7.36 26.54
N LEU A 39 39.78 -6.09 26.80
CA LEU A 39 38.56 -5.67 27.50
C LEU A 39 37.28 -6.02 26.73
N PHE A 40 37.36 -6.15 25.41
CA PHE A 40 36.23 -6.49 24.56
C PHE A 40 35.91 -7.99 24.60
N LEU A 41 36.94 -8.84 24.73
CA LEU A 41 36.80 -10.30 24.83
C LEU A 41 36.52 -10.78 26.27
N GLU A 42 36.81 -9.97 27.28
CA GLU A 42 36.59 -10.29 28.70
C GLU A 42 35.11 -10.50 29.04
N LYS A 43 34.18 -9.87 28.30
CA LYS A 43 32.72 -9.97 28.53
C LYS A 43 32.02 -11.06 27.71
N ASP A 44 32.56 -11.40 26.55
CA ASP A 44 32.04 -12.45 25.66
C ASP A 44 33.18 -12.90 24.71
N PRO A 45 33.66 -14.16 24.83
CA PRO A 45 34.71 -14.70 23.96
C PRO A 45 34.37 -14.69 22.46
N GLU A 46 33.09 -14.66 22.10
CA GLU A 46 32.61 -14.64 20.70
C GLU A 46 32.28 -13.23 20.18
N ALA A 47 32.46 -12.19 21.00
CA ALA A 47 32.07 -10.81 20.66
C ALA A 47 32.67 -10.32 19.34
N LEU A 48 33.92 -10.72 19.05
CA LEU A 48 34.62 -10.29 17.84
C LEU A 48 34.00 -10.89 16.57
N GLU A 49 33.54 -12.14 16.62
CA GLU A 49 32.96 -12.79 15.45
C GLU A 49 31.53 -12.31 15.20
N LYS A 50 30.73 -12.11 16.27
CA LYS A 50 29.41 -11.45 16.18
C LYS A 50 29.52 -10.05 15.56
N LEU A 51 30.51 -9.27 15.98
CA LEU A 51 30.78 -7.94 15.41
C LEU A 51 31.17 -8.01 13.92
N ARG A 52 31.98 -8.98 13.52
CA ARG A 52 32.36 -9.19 12.11
C ARG A 52 31.14 -9.56 11.26
N GLU A 53 30.26 -10.42 11.77
CA GLU A 53 29.01 -10.77 11.08
C GLU A 53 28.07 -9.59 10.95
N GLU A 54 27.91 -8.79 12.01
CA GLU A 54 27.08 -7.59 12.00
C GLU A 54 27.62 -6.56 10.99
N VAL A 55 28.93 -6.29 11.00
CA VAL A 55 29.56 -5.38 10.03
C VAL A 55 29.45 -5.91 8.61
N ARG A 56 29.50 -7.24 8.39
CA ARG A 56 29.28 -7.86 7.07
C ARG A 56 27.83 -7.72 6.60
N ARG A 57 26.84 -7.99 7.45
CA ARG A 57 25.41 -7.80 7.16
C ARG A 57 25.11 -6.35 6.80
N ASN A 58 25.49 -5.42 7.68
CA ASN A 58 25.28 -3.99 7.47
C ASN A 58 26.01 -3.48 6.21
N SER A 59 27.21 -4.00 5.91
CA SER A 59 27.95 -3.64 4.68
C SER A 59 27.32 -4.15 3.39
N ARG A 60 26.63 -5.29 3.42
CA ARG A 60 25.91 -5.80 2.25
C ARG A 60 24.66 -4.95 2.00
N GLU A 61 23.90 -4.66 3.04
CA GLU A 61 22.71 -3.79 2.98
C GLU A 61 23.04 -2.37 2.53
N LEU A 62 24.14 -1.78 3.03
CA LEU A 62 24.64 -0.47 2.61
C LEU A 62 25.18 -0.46 1.18
N ARG A 63 25.75 -1.57 0.68
CA ARG A 63 26.22 -1.66 -0.72
C ARG A 63 25.06 -1.75 -1.69
N THR A 64 24.03 -2.55 -1.39
CA THR A 64 22.79 -2.54 -2.18
C THR A 64 22.14 -1.15 -2.19
N PHE A 65 22.17 -0.46 -1.04
CA PHE A 65 21.63 0.90 -0.90
C PHE A 65 22.47 1.95 -1.63
N SER A 66 23.81 1.88 -1.58
CA SER A 66 24.70 2.85 -2.24
C SER A 66 24.71 2.68 -3.75
N THR A 67 24.63 1.45 -4.24
CA THR A 67 24.53 1.18 -5.69
C THR A 67 23.18 1.68 -6.21
N ALA A 68 22.07 1.39 -5.52
CA ALA A 68 20.75 1.93 -5.88
C ALA A 68 20.70 3.46 -5.83
N ARG A 69 21.30 4.09 -4.82
CA ARG A 69 21.35 5.56 -4.68
C ARG A 69 22.27 6.23 -5.69
N THR A 70 23.40 5.61 -6.03
CA THR A 70 24.34 6.14 -7.04
C THR A 70 23.76 5.99 -8.43
N VAL A 71 23.09 4.87 -8.73
CA VAL A 71 22.33 4.66 -9.98
C VAL A 71 21.17 5.65 -10.06
N SER A 72 20.42 5.87 -8.98
CA SER A 72 19.36 6.89 -8.88
C SER A 72 19.90 8.31 -9.08
N GLN A 73 21.06 8.65 -8.50
CA GLN A 73 21.67 9.98 -8.65
C GLN A 73 22.23 10.21 -10.06
N ILE A 74 22.86 9.20 -10.66
CA ILE A 74 23.33 9.25 -12.06
C ILE A 74 22.13 9.34 -13.01
N ARG A 75 21.05 8.59 -12.76
CA ARG A 75 19.78 8.71 -13.49
C ARG A 75 19.16 10.10 -13.34
N SER A 76 19.10 10.66 -12.13
CA SER A 76 18.53 12.01 -11.91
C SER A 76 19.26 13.14 -12.65
N LEU A 77 20.55 12.94 -12.98
CA LEU A 77 21.34 13.87 -13.76
C LEU A 77 21.18 13.66 -15.27
N ALA A 78 20.91 12.43 -15.72
CA ALA A 78 20.61 12.09 -17.11
C ALA A 78 19.16 12.47 -17.51
N ILE A 79 18.21 12.27 -16.59
CA ILE A 79 16.77 12.55 -16.74
C ILE A 79 16.47 14.03 -17.06
N LYS A 80 17.33 14.96 -16.65
CA LYS A 80 17.16 16.41 -16.93
C LYS A 80 17.17 16.77 -18.42
N LYS A 81 17.63 15.87 -19.30
CA LYS A 81 17.76 16.16 -20.73
C LYS A 81 16.65 15.57 -21.61
N GLU A 82 15.90 14.58 -21.11
CA GLU A 82 14.88 13.83 -21.90
C GLU A 82 13.43 14.08 -21.44
N GLN A 83 13.20 14.74 -20.30
CA GLN A 83 11.86 15.00 -19.74
C GLN A 83 11.07 16.14 -20.41
N GLN A 84 11.25 16.41 -21.71
CA GLN A 84 10.40 17.40 -22.39
C GLN A 84 9.01 16.88 -22.81
N GLU A 85 8.73 15.57 -22.65
CA GLU A 85 7.41 14.99 -23.01
C GLU A 85 6.62 14.34 -21.86
N LEU A 86 7.21 14.19 -20.65
CA LEU A 86 6.44 13.95 -19.42
C LEU A 86 6.11 15.30 -18.78
N GLN A 87 4.93 15.85 -19.06
CA GLN A 87 4.52 17.13 -18.48
C GLN A 87 4.34 17.10 -16.94
N ASP A 88 4.32 15.93 -16.27
CA ASP A 88 4.15 15.83 -14.81
C ASP A 88 4.76 14.52 -14.23
N GLY A 89 6.03 14.53 -13.79
CA GLY A 89 6.59 13.58 -12.79
C GLY A 89 6.63 12.06 -13.12
N MET A 90 7.02 11.25 -12.13
CA MET A 90 6.95 9.77 -12.19
C MET A 90 5.50 9.31 -11.93
N PRO A 91 4.94 8.32 -12.67
CA PRO A 91 3.61 7.78 -12.40
C PRO A 91 3.47 7.28 -10.96
N SER A 92 2.25 7.37 -10.43
CA SER A 92 1.98 7.01 -9.04
C SER A 92 0.84 6.00 -8.87
N LEU A 93 0.97 5.15 -7.86
CA LEU A 93 0.01 4.12 -7.49
C LEU A 93 -0.51 4.38 -6.09
N ASN A 94 -1.82 4.53 -5.95
CA ASN A 94 -2.45 4.59 -4.64
C ASN A 94 -2.65 3.16 -4.08
N TYR A 95 -2.03 2.87 -2.93
CA TYR A 95 -2.08 1.54 -2.31
C TYR A 95 -3.13 1.40 -1.20
N SER A 96 -4.02 2.37 -1.02
CA SER A 96 -5.09 2.32 0.00
C SER A 96 -6.09 1.17 -0.24
N SER A 97 -6.22 0.70 -1.48
CA SER A 97 -7.06 -0.44 -1.83
C SER A 97 -6.69 -1.68 -1.02
N PHE A 98 -5.42 -1.90 -0.69
CA PHE A 98 -4.99 -3.04 0.13
C PHE A 98 -5.37 -2.90 1.60
N VAL A 99 -5.38 -1.67 2.11
CA VAL A 99 -5.87 -1.37 3.47
C VAL A 99 -7.36 -1.61 3.56
N LEU A 100 -8.16 -1.10 2.62
CA LEU A 100 -9.60 -1.36 2.62
C LEU A 100 -9.91 -2.83 2.31
N LYS A 101 -9.12 -3.53 1.49
CA LYS A 101 -9.23 -4.99 1.29
C LYS A 101 -9.00 -5.77 2.58
N ALA A 102 -8.08 -5.34 3.45
CA ALA A 102 -7.87 -5.99 4.74
C ALA A 102 -9.13 -5.91 5.63
N VAL A 103 -9.89 -4.82 5.54
CA VAL A 103 -11.20 -4.73 6.20
C VAL A 103 -12.25 -5.57 5.47
N TRP A 104 -12.38 -5.38 4.16
CA TRP A 104 -13.38 -6.04 3.30
C TRP A 104 -13.30 -7.57 3.36
N CYS A 105 -12.12 -8.13 3.09
CA CYS A 105 -11.89 -9.58 3.06
C CYS A 105 -11.48 -10.13 4.44
N GLY A 106 -10.67 -9.37 5.19
CA GLY A 106 -10.10 -9.84 6.45
C GLY A 106 -11.08 -9.77 7.60
N CYS A 107 -11.84 -8.67 7.71
CA CYS A 107 -12.70 -8.40 8.86
C CYS A 107 -14.19 -8.67 8.58
N LEU A 108 -14.69 -8.27 7.41
CA LEU A 108 -16.10 -8.39 7.04
C LEU A 108 -16.41 -9.59 6.14
N LYS A 109 -15.39 -10.30 5.64
CA LYS A 109 -15.54 -11.50 4.78
C LYS A 109 -16.46 -11.27 3.57
N LEU A 110 -16.50 -10.05 3.04
CA LEU A 110 -17.41 -9.66 1.97
C LEU A 110 -17.04 -10.28 0.62
N ASP A 111 -15.74 -10.53 0.39
CA ASP A 111 -15.27 -11.27 -0.78
C ASP A 111 -15.87 -12.67 -0.83
N TYR A 112 -15.86 -13.40 0.30
CA TYR A 112 -16.50 -14.71 0.39
C TYR A 112 -18.00 -14.60 0.07
N ARG A 113 -18.70 -13.65 0.71
CA ARG A 113 -20.15 -13.50 0.55
C ARG A 113 -20.55 -13.15 -0.88
N LEU A 114 -19.92 -12.15 -1.48
CA LEU A 114 -20.28 -11.66 -2.81
C LEU A 114 -19.89 -12.65 -3.90
N ASN A 115 -18.75 -13.32 -3.76
CA ASN A 115 -18.38 -14.40 -4.67
C ASN A 115 -19.36 -15.58 -4.57
N TYR A 116 -19.81 -15.93 -3.36
CA TYR A 116 -20.83 -16.95 -3.17
C TYR A 116 -22.15 -16.56 -3.83
N LEU A 117 -22.62 -15.33 -3.62
CA LEU A 117 -23.86 -14.83 -4.23
C LEU A 117 -23.80 -14.89 -5.76
N GLN A 118 -22.70 -14.42 -6.35
CA GLN A 118 -22.52 -14.48 -7.80
C GLN A 118 -22.50 -15.92 -8.31
N ARG A 119 -21.70 -16.80 -7.70
CA ARG A 119 -21.62 -18.21 -8.14
C ARG A 119 -22.91 -18.99 -7.94
N ARG A 120 -23.70 -18.68 -6.90
CA ARG A 120 -24.88 -19.47 -6.53
C ARG A 120 -26.17 -19.00 -7.18
N TYR A 121 -26.32 -17.68 -7.36
CA TYR A 121 -27.58 -17.06 -7.77
C TYR A 121 -27.44 -16.22 -9.04
N HIS A 122 -26.26 -15.66 -9.32
CA HIS A 122 -26.07 -14.68 -10.39
C HIS A 122 -24.94 -15.05 -11.37
N GLN A 123 -24.88 -16.32 -11.79
CA GLN A 123 -23.81 -16.87 -12.63
C GLN A 123 -23.69 -16.19 -14.00
N LYS A 124 -24.78 -15.61 -14.48
CA LYS A 124 -24.87 -14.93 -15.78
C LYS A 124 -24.44 -13.46 -15.75
N LEU A 125 -23.99 -12.94 -14.60
CA LEU A 125 -23.47 -11.58 -14.52
C LEU A 125 -22.20 -11.44 -15.37
N ASN A 126 -22.21 -10.48 -16.28
CA ASN A 126 -21.06 -10.13 -17.13
C ASN A 126 -20.03 -9.24 -16.41
N LEU A 127 -20.06 -9.20 -15.08
CA LEU A 127 -19.12 -8.44 -14.24
C LEU A 127 -18.71 -9.27 -13.03
N ASN A 128 -17.61 -8.88 -12.38
CA ASN A 128 -17.21 -9.46 -11.09
C ASN A 128 -17.86 -8.67 -9.96
N LEU A 129 -18.90 -9.24 -9.32
CA LEU A 129 -19.70 -8.55 -8.32
C LEU A 129 -18.86 -8.07 -7.13
N ASN A 130 -17.96 -8.92 -6.63
CA ASN A 130 -17.10 -8.56 -5.51
C ASN A 130 -16.17 -7.39 -5.87
N GLN A 131 -15.50 -7.48 -7.01
CA GLN A 131 -14.56 -6.45 -7.46
C GLN A 131 -15.29 -5.12 -7.72
N THR A 132 -16.39 -5.15 -8.46
CA THR A 132 -17.19 -3.96 -8.78
C THR A 132 -17.73 -3.30 -7.51
N PHE A 133 -18.28 -4.06 -6.56
CA PHE A 133 -18.78 -3.49 -5.31
C PHE A 133 -17.61 -2.89 -4.51
N PHE A 134 -16.51 -3.62 -4.34
CA PHE A 134 -15.35 -3.12 -3.60
C PHE A 134 -14.80 -1.81 -4.18
N GLU A 135 -14.62 -1.72 -5.50
CA GLU A 135 -14.10 -0.52 -6.17
C GLU A 135 -15.03 0.68 -6.04
N ARG A 136 -16.34 0.46 -6.17
CA ARG A 136 -17.32 1.52 -5.94
C ARG A 136 -17.34 1.96 -4.48
N ALA A 137 -17.24 1.03 -3.54
CA ALA A 137 -17.13 1.33 -2.11
C ALA A 137 -15.83 2.12 -1.82
N LEU A 138 -14.70 1.73 -2.42
CA LEU A 138 -13.42 2.45 -2.33
C LEU A 138 -13.58 3.91 -2.75
N ALA A 139 -14.15 4.16 -3.94
CA ALA A 139 -14.41 5.53 -4.40
C ALA A 139 -15.37 6.29 -3.50
N ARG A 140 -16.44 5.65 -3.00
CA ARG A 140 -17.41 6.29 -2.08
C ARG A 140 -16.81 6.66 -0.72
N ILE A 141 -15.94 5.81 -0.19
CA ILE A 141 -15.27 6.01 1.10
C ILE A 141 -14.20 7.10 0.96
N LEU A 142 -13.39 6.99 -0.09
CA LEU A 142 -12.26 7.87 -0.28
C LEU A 142 -12.66 9.21 -0.90
N LYS A 143 -13.73 9.31 -1.69
CA LYS A 143 -14.18 10.56 -2.33
C LYS A 143 -13.00 11.27 -3.00
N PHE A 144 -12.52 10.75 -4.12
CA PHE A 144 -11.31 11.29 -4.79
C PHE A 144 -11.53 12.65 -5.45
N GLU A 145 -12.74 13.22 -5.36
CA GLU A 145 -13.02 14.56 -5.86
C GLU A 145 -12.17 15.60 -5.12
N ASN A 146 -11.65 16.57 -5.87
CA ASN A 146 -10.85 17.69 -5.35
C ASN A 146 -9.54 17.28 -4.64
N THR A 147 -9.01 16.08 -4.88
CA THR A 147 -7.70 15.69 -4.34
C THR A 147 -6.52 16.18 -5.18
N GLY A 148 -6.77 16.69 -6.39
CA GLY A 148 -5.74 17.07 -7.37
C GLY A 148 -5.00 15.88 -7.98
N LEU A 149 -5.48 14.65 -7.75
CA LEU A 149 -4.96 13.45 -8.40
C LEU A 149 -5.59 13.34 -9.78
N LYS A 150 -4.78 13.09 -10.81
CA LYS A 150 -5.27 12.82 -12.16
C LYS A 150 -5.23 11.33 -12.41
N PHE A 151 -6.38 10.68 -12.41
CA PHE A 151 -6.46 9.24 -12.63
C PHE A 151 -6.22 8.87 -14.10
N GLY A 152 -5.57 7.74 -14.34
CA GLY A 152 -5.17 7.28 -15.67
C GLY A 152 -3.68 6.93 -15.71
N ILE A 153 -2.94 7.55 -16.62
CA ILE A 153 -1.49 7.31 -16.80
C ILE A 153 -0.67 7.96 -15.67
N GLU A 154 -1.09 9.11 -15.13
CA GLU A 154 -0.38 9.81 -14.05
C GLU A 154 -0.56 9.13 -12.69
N THR A 155 -1.80 8.79 -12.33
CA THR A 155 -2.13 8.13 -11.06
C THR A 155 -3.11 6.99 -11.28
N ALA A 156 -2.92 5.87 -10.60
CA ALA A 156 -3.90 4.79 -10.61
C ALA A 156 -4.05 4.12 -9.26
N ILE A 157 -5.13 3.36 -9.08
CA ILE A 157 -5.27 2.45 -7.94
C ILE A 157 -4.38 1.24 -8.18
N MET A 158 -3.52 0.91 -7.21
CA MET A 158 -2.61 -0.22 -7.33
C MET A 158 -3.37 -1.53 -7.55
N SER A 159 -2.91 -2.34 -8.50
CA SER A 159 -3.49 -3.65 -8.87
C SER A 159 -4.97 -3.59 -9.29
N SER A 160 -5.42 -2.49 -9.89
CA SER A 160 -6.77 -2.36 -10.41
C SER A 160 -6.81 -1.44 -11.64
N CYS A 161 -7.64 -1.81 -12.63
CA CYS A 161 -7.95 -0.96 -13.79
C CYS A 161 -9.05 0.07 -13.48
N PHE A 162 -9.53 0.13 -12.23
CA PHE A 162 -10.56 1.04 -11.81
C PHE A 162 -10.08 2.49 -11.84
N ASN A 163 -10.80 3.32 -12.59
CA ASN A 163 -10.73 4.75 -12.48
C ASN A 163 -11.92 5.26 -11.64
N PRO A 164 -11.68 5.93 -10.50
CA PRO A 164 -12.73 6.53 -9.68
C PRO A 164 -13.61 7.55 -10.41
N GLU A 165 -13.11 8.15 -11.49
CA GLU A 165 -13.82 9.14 -12.29
C GLU A 165 -14.74 8.51 -13.33
N ASP A 166 -14.54 7.22 -13.67
CA ASP A 166 -15.34 6.55 -14.69
C ASP A 166 -16.72 6.15 -14.13
N PRO A 167 -17.82 6.48 -14.84
CA PRO A 167 -19.14 6.01 -14.47
C PRO A 167 -19.23 4.48 -14.55
N LEU A 168 -20.17 3.89 -13.80
CA LEU A 168 -20.49 2.47 -13.96
C LEU A 168 -21.42 2.30 -15.16
N ALA A 169 -21.01 1.52 -16.15
CA ALA A 169 -21.76 1.31 -17.39
C ALA A 169 -23.21 0.87 -17.16
N ASP A 170 -23.44 -0.04 -16.20
CA ASP A 170 -24.78 -0.46 -15.76
C ASP A 170 -24.96 -0.20 -14.25
N ALA A 171 -24.99 1.08 -13.88
CA ALA A 171 -25.20 1.48 -12.49
C ALA A 171 -26.54 1.00 -11.94
N ASP A 172 -27.61 1.12 -12.75
CA ASP A 172 -28.96 0.75 -12.34
C ASP A 172 -29.10 -0.76 -12.14
N GLY A 173 -28.62 -1.58 -13.07
CA GLY A 173 -28.64 -3.03 -12.92
C GLY A 173 -27.82 -3.51 -11.72
N PHE A 174 -26.67 -2.88 -11.47
CA PHE A 174 -25.90 -3.12 -10.25
C PHE A 174 -26.71 -2.79 -8.97
N LEU A 175 -27.40 -1.64 -8.93
CA LEU A 175 -28.22 -1.27 -7.78
C LEU A 175 -29.44 -2.19 -7.62
N ARG A 176 -30.12 -2.59 -8.70
CA ARG A 176 -31.22 -3.57 -8.64
C ARG A 176 -30.74 -4.91 -8.08
N LEU A 177 -29.57 -5.39 -8.52
CA LEU A 177 -28.97 -6.60 -7.98
C LEU A 177 -28.72 -6.50 -6.46
N LEU A 178 -28.16 -5.37 -5.99
CA LEU A 178 -27.97 -5.15 -4.56
C LEU A 178 -29.29 -5.06 -3.80
N SER A 179 -30.32 -4.52 -4.45
CA SER A 179 -31.68 -4.45 -3.91
C SER A 179 -32.26 -5.85 -3.68
N THR A 180 -32.23 -6.70 -4.71
CA THR A 180 -32.67 -8.11 -4.64
C THR A 180 -31.91 -8.90 -3.58
N GLU A 181 -30.60 -8.68 -3.44
CA GLU A 181 -29.75 -9.39 -2.47
C GLU A 181 -29.63 -8.70 -1.10
N ARG A 182 -30.36 -7.61 -0.86
CA ARG A 182 -30.20 -6.72 0.29
C ARG A 182 -30.16 -7.47 1.61
N PHE A 183 -31.19 -8.23 1.93
CA PHE A 183 -31.28 -8.94 3.21
C PHE A 183 -30.12 -9.92 3.41
N ARG A 184 -29.73 -10.62 2.34
CA ARG A 184 -28.62 -11.57 2.35
C ARG A 184 -27.28 -10.88 2.61
N ILE A 185 -27.09 -9.67 2.12
CA ILE A 185 -25.86 -8.88 2.31
C ILE A 185 -25.88 -8.22 3.69
N LEU A 186 -26.96 -7.50 4.03
CA LEU A 186 -27.05 -6.72 5.26
C LEU A 186 -27.08 -7.61 6.51
N ASN A 187 -27.76 -8.76 6.50
CA ASN A 187 -27.69 -9.70 7.62
C ASN A 187 -26.26 -10.20 7.82
N PHE A 188 -25.58 -10.59 6.73
CA PHE A 188 -24.20 -11.07 6.79
C PHE A 188 -23.24 -10.00 7.37
N VAL A 189 -23.40 -8.75 6.96
CA VAL A 189 -22.62 -7.62 7.50
C VAL A 189 -22.94 -7.38 8.97
N ARG A 190 -24.23 -7.38 9.33
CA ARG A 190 -24.69 -7.17 10.71
C ARG A 190 -24.11 -8.20 11.66
N ASP A 191 -24.14 -9.46 11.25
CA ASP A 191 -23.60 -10.57 12.03
C ASP A 191 -22.12 -10.32 12.32
N HIS A 192 -21.30 -10.04 11.30
CA HIS A 192 -19.87 -9.78 11.50
C HIS A 192 -19.61 -8.51 12.31
N LEU A 193 -20.39 -7.44 12.13
CA LEU A 193 -20.24 -6.22 12.93
C LEU A 193 -20.45 -6.50 14.43
N GLN A 194 -21.51 -7.23 14.77
CA GLN A 194 -21.85 -7.53 16.16
C GLN A 194 -20.95 -8.61 16.75
N SER A 195 -20.84 -9.78 16.09
CA SER A 195 -20.16 -10.95 16.64
C SER A 195 -18.64 -10.76 16.72
N ASP A 196 -18.05 -10.21 15.65
CA ASP A 196 -16.59 -10.23 15.50
C ASP A 196 -15.95 -8.91 15.94
N HIS A 197 -16.72 -7.81 15.88
CA HIS A 197 -16.21 -6.47 16.15
C HIS A 197 -17.01 -5.72 17.22
N GLY A 198 -18.09 -6.26 17.78
CA GLY A 198 -18.87 -5.56 18.83
C GLY A 198 -19.36 -4.17 18.41
N ILE A 199 -19.59 -3.96 17.11
CA ILE A 199 -20.09 -2.71 16.54
C ILE A 199 -21.61 -2.82 16.44
N ASP A 200 -22.30 -1.87 17.05
CA ASP A 200 -23.74 -1.70 16.89
C ASP A 200 -24.09 -1.39 15.41
N PRO A 201 -24.92 -2.21 14.75
CA PRO A 201 -25.37 -1.98 13.38
C PRO A 201 -26.07 -0.63 13.16
N GLU A 202 -26.64 -0.02 14.19
CA GLU A 202 -27.20 1.33 14.04
C GLU A 202 -26.12 2.37 13.69
N LYS A 203 -24.86 2.12 14.02
CA LYS A 203 -23.74 3.03 13.70
C LYS A 203 -23.39 3.07 12.21
N ILE A 204 -23.89 2.14 11.40
CA ILE A 204 -23.67 2.13 9.94
C ILE A 204 -24.81 2.78 9.15
N ARG A 205 -25.86 3.26 9.84
CA ARG A 205 -26.97 3.98 9.23
C ARG A 205 -26.48 5.25 8.49
N PRO A 206 -26.93 5.48 7.24
CA PRO A 206 -26.69 6.74 6.53
C PRO A 206 -27.24 7.94 7.30
N GLN A 207 -26.49 9.05 7.31
CA GLN A 207 -26.85 10.24 8.11
C GLN A 207 -27.99 11.07 7.48
N ASP A 208 -28.18 10.96 6.16
CA ASP A 208 -29.08 11.83 5.39
C ASP A 208 -30.52 11.25 5.24
N ILE A 209 -30.88 10.25 6.04
CA ILE A 209 -32.20 9.60 5.97
C ILE A 209 -32.92 9.65 7.33
N ASP A 210 -34.17 10.08 7.31
CA ASP A 210 -35.04 10.08 8.49
C ASP A 210 -35.41 8.65 8.93
N ASP A 211 -35.89 8.51 10.17
CA ASP A 211 -36.20 7.20 10.78
C ASP A 211 -37.26 6.43 9.98
N LYS A 212 -38.29 7.11 9.50
CA LYS A 212 -39.37 6.48 8.75
C LYS A 212 -38.87 5.93 7.41
N THR A 213 -38.02 6.69 6.73
CA THR A 213 -37.37 6.29 5.48
C THR A 213 -36.39 5.13 5.73
N TYR A 214 -35.61 5.17 6.81
CA TYR A 214 -34.71 4.09 7.20
C TYR A 214 -35.46 2.78 7.44
N GLU A 215 -36.50 2.80 8.28
CA GLU A 215 -37.32 1.63 8.58
C GLU A 215 -37.96 1.03 7.33
N LYS A 216 -38.46 1.89 6.43
CA LYS A 216 -38.97 1.46 5.13
C LYS A 216 -37.89 0.76 4.32
N LEU A 217 -36.71 1.37 4.18
CA LEU A 217 -35.59 0.82 3.40
C LEU A 217 -35.04 -0.49 3.99
N LEU A 218 -35.14 -0.68 5.31
CA LEU A 218 -34.70 -1.87 6.00
C LEU A 218 -35.66 -3.04 5.75
N HIS A 219 -36.97 -2.81 5.84
CA HIS A 219 -37.99 -3.87 5.89
C HIS A 219 -38.76 -4.12 4.59
N ASP A 220 -38.89 -3.13 3.71
CA ASP A 220 -39.74 -3.25 2.50
C ASP A 220 -39.06 -4.11 1.42
N ASN A 221 -39.71 -5.17 0.97
CA ASN A 221 -39.17 -6.09 -0.02
C ASN A 221 -39.46 -5.59 -1.44
N ASN A 222 -38.73 -4.56 -1.85
CA ASN A 222 -38.85 -3.91 -3.16
C ASN A 222 -37.47 -3.87 -3.84
N GLU A 223 -37.45 -4.15 -5.14
CA GLU A 223 -36.23 -4.25 -5.97
C GLU A 223 -35.80 -2.91 -6.60
N ASP A 224 -36.43 -1.81 -6.22
CA ASP A 224 -36.08 -0.47 -6.71
C ASP A 224 -34.59 -0.15 -6.42
N PRO A 225 -33.86 0.47 -7.38
CA PRO A 225 -32.48 0.89 -7.20
C PRO A 225 -32.18 1.68 -5.91
N ILE A 226 -33.16 2.38 -5.34
CA ILE A 226 -33.00 3.12 -4.08
C ILE A 226 -32.62 2.21 -2.90
N PHE A 227 -33.18 1.00 -2.84
CA PHE A 227 -32.84 -0.01 -1.82
C PHE A 227 -31.46 -0.62 -2.06
N GLY A 228 -31.06 -0.76 -3.34
CA GLY A 228 -29.70 -1.10 -3.72
C GLY A 228 -28.68 -0.07 -3.26
N ARG A 229 -29.01 1.22 -3.46
CA ARG A 229 -28.18 2.34 -3.00
C ARG A 229 -28.06 2.36 -1.47
N PHE A 230 -29.18 2.13 -0.77
CA PHE A 230 -29.17 1.98 0.67
C PHE A 230 -28.25 0.83 1.13
N THR A 231 -28.35 -0.33 0.49
CA THR A 231 -27.49 -1.50 0.76
C THR A 231 -26.01 -1.16 0.56
N PHE A 232 -25.69 -0.49 -0.55
CA PHE A 232 -24.35 -0.05 -0.87
C PHE A 232 -23.78 0.91 0.20
N GLU A 233 -24.56 1.91 0.61
CA GLU A 233 -24.15 2.88 1.64
C GLU A 233 -23.93 2.23 3.01
N MET A 234 -24.84 1.33 3.42
CA MET A 234 -24.70 0.56 4.67
C MET A 234 -23.40 -0.27 4.69
N VAL A 235 -23.08 -0.94 3.58
CA VAL A 235 -21.84 -1.73 3.45
C VAL A 235 -20.60 -0.83 3.47
N ALA A 236 -20.61 0.28 2.75
CA ALA A 236 -19.50 1.24 2.76
C ALA A 236 -19.27 1.82 4.17
N ASN A 237 -20.34 2.15 4.88
CA ASN A 237 -20.27 2.61 6.26
C ASN A 237 -19.76 1.51 7.20
N ALA A 238 -20.13 0.25 7.00
CA ALA A 238 -19.60 -0.87 7.77
C ALA A 238 -18.07 -0.98 7.64
N VAL A 239 -17.53 -0.84 6.43
CA VAL A 239 -16.08 -0.82 6.19
C VAL A 239 -15.43 0.33 6.98
N VAL A 240 -16.03 1.53 6.95
CA VAL A 240 -15.55 2.69 7.70
C VAL A 240 -15.56 2.43 9.20
N ARG A 241 -16.66 1.93 9.77
CA ARG A 241 -16.79 1.68 11.22
C ARG A 241 -15.81 0.61 11.70
N VAL A 242 -15.62 -0.45 10.93
CA VAL A 242 -14.61 -1.46 11.26
C VAL A 242 -13.20 -0.89 11.18
N LEU A 243 -12.90 -0.07 10.18
CA LEU A 243 -11.61 0.60 10.08
C LEU A 243 -11.35 1.52 11.27
N GLU A 244 -12.29 2.40 11.60
CA GLU A 244 -12.21 3.28 12.78
C GLU A 244 -11.98 2.47 14.06
N LYS A 245 -12.74 1.38 14.23
CA LYS A 245 -12.59 0.51 15.39
C LYS A 245 -11.19 -0.14 15.44
N LYS A 246 -10.69 -0.71 14.33
CA LYS A 246 -9.36 -1.34 14.31
C LYS A 246 -8.25 -0.34 14.62
N VAL A 247 -8.37 0.88 14.12
CA VAL A 247 -7.44 1.98 14.39
C VAL A 247 -7.49 2.40 15.86
N ALA A 248 -8.70 2.53 16.43
CA ALA A 248 -8.89 2.87 17.83
C ALA A 248 -8.40 1.76 18.79
N ASP A 249 -8.70 0.49 18.49
CA ASP A 249 -8.25 -0.67 19.26
C ASP A 249 -6.71 -0.79 19.27
N ALA A 250 -6.04 -0.27 18.24
CA ALA A 250 -4.58 -0.17 18.17
C ALA A 250 -4.00 1.04 18.92
N GLY A 251 -4.83 1.81 19.64
CA GLY A 251 -4.43 2.98 20.42
C GLY A 251 -4.13 4.22 19.59
N ILE A 252 -4.53 4.25 18.31
CA ILE A 252 -4.27 5.38 17.41
C ILE A 252 -5.39 6.40 17.58
N THR A 253 -5.07 7.57 18.15
CA THR A 253 -6.05 8.64 18.35
C THR A 253 -6.12 9.52 17.10
N THR A 254 -7.09 9.24 16.23
CA THR A 254 -7.30 10.00 14.99
C THR A 254 -8.78 9.93 14.60
N ASP A 255 -9.30 10.99 13.99
CA ASP A 255 -10.64 10.96 13.39
C ASP A 255 -10.62 10.33 12.00
N PHE A 256 -11.80 10.08 11.46
CA PHE A 256 -11.93 9.49 10.13
C PHE A 256 -11.52 10.44 8.99
N HIS A 257 -11.56 11.75 9.20
CA HIS A 257 -11.09 12.71 8.19
C HIS A 257 -9.58 12.52 7.93
N GLU A 258 -8.81 12.39 9.01
CA GLU A 258 -7.37 12.15 8.98
C GLU A 258 -7.03 10.74 8.46
N ILE A 259 -7.81 9.70 8.82
CA ILE A 259 -7.70 8.36 8.22
C ILE A 259 -7.89 8.44 6.71
N LYS A 260 -8.98 9.07 6.26
CA LYS A 260 -9.31 9.21 4.83
C LYS A 260 -8.23 9.96 4.07
N ASN A 261 -7.70 11.06 4.62
CA ASN A 261 -6.61 11.81 3.99
C ASN A 261 -5.31 10.99 3.91
N SER A 262 -5.04 10.17 4.92
CA SER A 262 -3.91 9.24 4.91
C SER A 262 -4.03 8.20 3.81
N LEU A 263 -5.23 7.63 3.61
CA LEU A 263 -5.52 6.69 2.52
C LEU A 263 -5.41 7.36 1.14
N ARG A 264 -5.95 8.56 0.96
CA ARG A 264 -5.83 9.31 -0.32
C ARG A 264 -4.37 9.60 -0.70
N ARG A 265 -3.53 9.89 0.30
CA ARG A 265 -2.11 10.26 0.11
C ARG A 265 -1.15 9.07 0.15
N ALA A 266 -1.68 7.85 0.28
CA ALA A 266 -0.92 6.61 0.26
C ALA A 266 -0.46 6.27 -1.17
N LEU A 267 0.54 7.02 -1.66
CA LEU A 267 1.04 6.93 -3.03
C LEU A 267 2.45 6.31 -3.09
N LEU A 268 2.66 5.45 -4.08
CA LEU A 268 3.96 4.93 -4.50
C LEU A 268 4.29 5.47 -5.88
N LEU A 269 5.43 6.11 -6.06
CA LEU A 269 5.99 6.42 -7.37
C LEU A 269 6.57 5.14 -7.99
N VAL A 270 6.35 4.97 -9.28
CA VAL A 270 6.87 3.86 -10.08
C VAL A 270 8.16 4.32 -10.74
N ASP A 271 9.30 3.84 -10.23
CA ASP A 271 10.62 4.04 -10.85
C ASP A 271 10.89 2.88 -11.80
N TYR A 272 10.63 3.14 -13.08
CA TYR A 272 10.87 2.19 -14.16
C TYR A 272 12.31 2.34 -14.67
N PRO A 273 13.08 1.24 -14.77
CA PRO A 273 14.46 1.33 -15.17
C PRO A 273 14.60 1.65 -16.66
N VAL A 274 15.18 2.81 -16.96
CA VAL A 274 15.66 3.17 -18.30
C VAL A 274 16.64 2.09 -18.78
N GLY A 275 16.38 1.52 -19.97
CA GLY A 275 17.14 0.43 -20.57
C GLY A 275 16.65 -1.00 -20.25
N GLY A 276 15.51 -1.19 -19.58
CA GLY A 276 14.79 -2.48 -19.47
C GLY A 276 15.40 -3.57 -18.56
N ASP A 277 16.69 -3.52 -18.27
CA ASP A 277 17.41 -4.61 -17.57
C ASP A 277 17.34 -4.57 -16.03
N GLY A 278 16.65 -3.57 -15.45
CA GLY A 278 16.55 -3.40 -14.00
C GLY A 278 15.23 -3.90 -13.40
N PRO A 279 15.15 -4.11 -12.07
CA PRO A 279 13.86 -4.28 -11.40
C PRO A 279 13.12 -2.93 -11.33
N ILE A 280 11.79 -2.96 -11.46
CA ILE A 280 10.94 -1.82 -11.14
C ILE A 280 10.95 -1.59 -9.63
N LEU A 281 11.14 -0.34 -9.23
CA LEU A 281 11.14 0.06 -7.82
C LEU A 281 9.90 0.90 -7.50
N TYR A 282 9.36 0.70 -6.30
CA TYR A 282 8.19 1.39 -5.78
C TYR A 282 8.60 2.28 -4.62
N ILE A 283 8.54 3.60 -4.82
CA ILE A 283 9.08 4.60 -3.92
C ILE A 283 7.93 5.34 -3.22
N LYS A 284 7.96 5.50 -1.90
CA LYS A 284 6.96 6.33 -1.21
C LYS A 284 7.02 7.78 -1.71
N ALA A 285 5.90 8.30 -2.17
CA ALA A 285 5.84 9.67 -2.71
C ALA A 285 6.01 10.75 -1.62
N ASN A 286 5.75 10.42 -0.36
CA ASN A 286 5.87 11.34 0.77
C ASN A 286 6.33 10.58 2.02
N ASN A 287 6.78 11.33 3.04
CA ASN A 287 7.19 10.81 4.35
C ASN A 287 6.62 11.65 5.52
N GLY A 288 5.53 12.37 5.26
CA GLY A 288 4.92 13.32 6.20
C GLY A 288 4.00 12.68 7.24
N HIS A 289 3.20 13.51 7.93
CA HIS A 289 2.24 13.08 8.94
C HIS A 289 1.33 11.95 8.47
N TYR A 290 0.66 12.15 7.33
CA TYR A 290 -0.25 11.17 6.72
C TYR A 290 0.39 9.79 6.47
N VAL A 291 1.70 9.71 6.25
CA VAL A 291 2.40 8.42 6.08
C VAL A 291 2.58 7.71 7.40
N ARG A 292 2.86 8.46 8.47
CA ARG A 292 2.95 7.88 9.81
C ARG A 292 1.59 7.33 10.23
N THR A 293 0.53 8.11 10.00
CA THR A 293 -0.85 7.65 10.21
C THR A 293 -1.15 6.41 9.36
N MET A 294 -0.82 6.41 8.07
CA MET A 294 -1.01 5.26 7.18
C MET A 294 -0.25 4.01 7.66
N ASN A 295 1.01 4.14 8.08
CA ASN A 295 1.80 3.03 8.62
C ASN A 295 1.14 2.44 9.89
N ASN A 296 0.61 3.30 10.76
CA ASN A 296 -0.11 2.87 11.96
C ASN A 296 -1.41 2.14 11.59
N ILE A 297 -2.18 2.67 10.64
CA ILE A 297 -3.40 2.02 10.10
C ILE A 297 -3.07 0.64 9.51
N MET A 298 -2.02 0.54 8.70
CA MET A 298 -1.55 -0.73 8.13
C MET A 298 -1.26 -1.75 9.25
N THR A 299 -0.53 -1.32 10.28
CA THR A 299 -0.17 -2.17 11.42
C THR A 299 -1.41 -2.63 12.20
N ALA A 300 -2.38 -1.73 12.43
CA ALA A 300 -3.65 -2.05 13.09
C ALA A 300 -4.47 -3.12 12.34
N LEU A 301 -4.27 -3.25 11.03
CA LEU A 301 -4.90 -4.25 10.17
C LEU A 301 -4.00 -5.47 9.90
N GLY A 302 -2.87 -5.57 10.60
CA GLY A 302 -1.92 -6.68 10.47
C GLY A 302 -1.03 -6.61 9.22
N LEU A 303 -1.11 -5.55 8.42
CA LEU A 303 -0.18 -5.29 7.32
C LEU A 303 1.15 -4.71 7.86
N LEU A 304 2.20 -4.73 7.05
CA LEU A 304 3.47 -4.11 7.43
C LEU A 304 3.60 -2.72 6.76
N PRO A 305 4.02 -1.68 7.49
CA PRO A 305 4.30 -0.35 6.94
C PRO A 305 5.20 -0.41 5.70
N LEU A 306 4.87 0.22 4.57
CA LEU A 306 5.75 0.17 3.40
C LEU A 306 7.14 0.79 3.66
N LEU A 307 8.19 0.31 2.99
CA LEU A 307 9.50 0.97 2.98
C LEU A 307 9.47 2.21 2.10
N ASN A 308 10.51 3.05 2.23
CA ASN A 308 10.68 4.23 1.37
C ASN A 308 10.96 3.81 -0.08
N ILE A 309 11.67 2.70 -0.28
CA ILE A 309 11.98 2.10 -1.58
C ILE A 309 11.83 0.60 -1.41
N GLN A 310 11.10 -0.06 -2.32
CA GLN A 310 10.93 -1.51 -2.32
C GLN A 310 10.72 -2.05 -3.72
N ASP A 311 11.01 -3.32 -3.92
CA ASP A 311 10.64 -4.06 -5.12
C ASP A 311 9.29 -4.78 -4.93
N LYS A 312 8.84 -5.48 -5.97
CA LYS A 312 7.64 -6.32 -5.96
C LYS A 312 7.61 -7.36 -4.83
N THR A 313 8.75 -7.97 -4.51
CA THR A 313 8.84 -9.03 -3.50
C THR A 313 8.57 -8.48 -2.12
N GLU A 314 9.22 -7.37 -1.80
CA GLU A 314 9.04 -6.67 -0.54
C GLU A 314 7.63 -6.06 -0.44
N LEU A 315 7.10 -5.51 -1.54
CA LEU A 315 5.72 -5.01 -1.60
C LEU A 315 4.69 -6.12 -1.32
N SER A 316 4.86 -7.30 -1.94
CA SER A 316 4.04 -8.49 -1.71
C SER A 316 4.01 -8.87 -0.22
N ARG A 317 5.19 -8.98 0.38
CA ARG A 317 5.36 -9.33 1.80
C ARG A 317 4.61 -8.36 2.71
N ARG A 318 4.74 -7.05 2.46
CA ARG A 318 4.17 -6.02 3.34
C ARG A 318 2.66 -5.88 3.23
N LEU A 319 2.11 -6.09 2.04
CA LEU A 319 0.68 -6.03 1.77
C LEU A 319 -0.03 -7.38 1.98
N ARG A 320 0.71 -8.42 2.42
CA ARG A 320 0.20 -9.79 2.58
C ARG A 320 -0.50 -10.30 1.32
N THR A 321 0.08 -10.01 0.17
CA THR A 321 -0.38 -10.48 -1.14
C THR A 321 0.77 -11.15 -1.88
N LYS A 322 0.49 -11.82 -2.99
CA LYS A 322 1.51 -12.43 -3.85
C LYS A 322 1.46 -11.79 -5.22
N PHE A 323 2.47 -10.97 -5.53
CA PHE A 323 2.68 -10.47 -6.88
C PHE A 323 3.73 -11.34 -7.58
N THR A 324 3.37 -11.92 -8.72
CA THR A 324 4.31 -12.71 -9.55
C THR A 324 4.96 -11.87 -10.63
N SER A 325 4.27 -10.85 -11.14
CA SER A 325 4.80 -9.87 -12.11
C SER A 325 4.43 -8.44 -11.72
N ASP A 326 5.14 -7.47 -12.28
CA ASP A 326 4.88 -6.05 -12.05
C ASP A 326 3.61 -5.58 -12.76
N GLU A 327 3.15 -6.29 -13.79
CA GLU A 327 1.83 -6.09 -14.44
C GLU A 327 0.65 -6.38 -13.50
N GLN A 328 0.87 -7.12 -12.41
CA GLN A 328 -0.13 -7.30 -11.36
C GLN A 328 -0.20 -6.12 -10.38
N ILE A 329 0.84 -5.28 -10.36
CA ILE A 329 0.93 -4.10 -9.48
C ILE A 329 0.52 -2.85 -10.26
N ILE A 330 1.07 -2.68 -11.45
CA ILE A 330 0.87 -1.52 -12.33
C ILE A 330 -0.28 -1.83 -13.30
N PRO A 331 -1.33 -0.99 -13.36
CA PRO A 331 -2.44 -1.21 -14.28
C PRO A 331 -1.98 -1.25 -15.75
N PRO A 332 -2.58 -2.09 -16.60
CA PRO A 332 -2.10 -2.35 -17.97
C PRO A 332 -1.91 -1.10 -18.82
N MET A 333 -2.82 -0.12 -18.74
CA MET A 333 -2.70 1.15 -19.49
C MET A 333 -1.45 1.94 -19.09
N MET A 334 -1.15 2.01 -17.78
CA MET A 334 0.03 2.68 -17.25
C MET A 334 1.30 1.89 -17.59
N TYR A 335 1.24 0.57 -17.48
CA TYR A 335 2.37 -0.31 -17.80
C TYR A 335 2.77 -0.23 -19.29
N ALA A 336 1.79 -0.26 -20.19
CA ALA A 336 2.01 -0.10 -21.63
C ALA A 336 2.65 1.26 -21.95
N HIS A 337 2.20 2.33 -21.28
CA HIS A 337 2.80 3.65 -21.45
C HIS A 337 4.26 3.68 -20.99
N LEU A 338 4.58 3.10 -19.83
CA LEU A 338 5.94 3.03 -19.29
C LEU A 338 6.90 2.30 -20.23
N ILE A 339 6.47 1.18 -20.82
CA ILE A 339 7.28 0.42 -21.79
C ILE A 339 7.50 1.24 -23.06
N ALA A 340 6.44 1.80 -23.65
CA ALA A 340 6.54 2.58 -24.87
C ALA A 340 7.46 3.81 -24.72
N THR A 341 7.44 4.47 -23.55
CA THR A 341 8.37 5.57 -23.27
C THR A 341 9.82 5.11 -23.09
N GLY A 342 10.05 3.88 -22.63
CA GLY A 342 11.39 3.33 -22.43
C GLY A 342 12.09 2.87 -23.71
N GLU A 343 11.33 2.50 -24.74
CA GLU A 343 11.88 2.09 -26.05
C GLU A 343 12.27 3.30 -26.92
N ASN A 344 11.62 4.45 -26.74
CA ASN A 344 11.89 5.67 -27.51
C ASN A 344 13.16 6.43 -27.04
N SER A 345 13.78 6.04 -25.93
CA SER A 345 15.04 6.64 -25.44
C SER A 345 16.32 5.97 -25.97
N ASP A 346 16.18 4.89 -26.77
CA ASP A 346 17.31 4.14 -27.35
C ASP A 346 17.63 4.52 -28.82
N ASN A 347 16.98 5.55 -29.37
CA ASN A 347 17.29 6.15 -30.69
C ASN A 347 17.82 7.58 -30.52
#